data_AF-A0A2V9AGL1-F1
#
_entry.id   AF-A0A2V9AGL1-F1
#
_cell.length_a   1.000
_cell.length_b   1.000
_cell.length_c   1.000
_cell.angle_alpha   90.00
_cell.angle_beta   90.00
_cell.angle_gamma   90.00
#
_symmetry.space_group_name_H-M   'P 1'
#
loop_
_entity.id
_entity.type
_entity.pdbx_description
1 polymer ?
#
loop_
_entity_poly.entity_id
_entity_poly.type
_entity_poly.pdbx_seq_one_letter_code
_entity_poly.pdbx_strand_id
1 'polypeptide(L)'
;MVPATKELRAKGIDLKWDVQVVPTLNNKVYYFFWIYNVTAQKQGDIGSISVGNYAVNKYTADVRVWQVSDEVSYGDDGVLVTSNELERLQEELRKKHGLNAMMVQQFRSEHLAKRIIPREAAQSAVRLPITERSKDTAEISCWKTSDLLISRLGRSSMISSSAGYRAFAEVEAIAFRPKYRETYSGPLCENRIKLFLAKASESSFQVILASDQSENECVIVGGTDSCGVKGIQPVDWSRDGRFLLANLLLWQYESDSSVTRVPIIYDAGKSEVLRPDVYRFFEGYCPNQAKESCDFELVAQGFSPGGTLVFSASMPPIDPSSGQASCLDKKRPFLFELGANKTTCLPSDYKVRHYGTWSSGSVPKP
;
A
#
# COMPACT_ATOMS: atom_id res chain seq x y z
N MET A 1 15.47 24.64 -36.31
CA MET A 1 14.52 25.13 -35.29
C MET A 1 13.91 23.92 -34.57
N VAL A 2 13.50 24.01 -33.29
CA VAL A 2 12.85 22.87 -32.60
C VAL A 2 11.48 22.60 -33.26
N PRO A 3 11.09 21.34 -33.57
CA PRO A 3 9.88 21.06 -34.35
C PRO A 3 8.60 21.74 -33.82
N ALA A 4 8.36 21.66 -32.50
CA ALA A 4 7.19 22.26 -31.86
C ALA A 4 7.12 23.79 -32.04
N THR A 5 8.25 24.49 -32.12
CA THR A 5 8.25 25.96 -32.26
C THR A 5 8.01 26.43 -33.69
N LYS A 6 8.36 25.59 -34.68
CA LYS A 6 8.10 25.87 -36.10
C LYS A 6 6.60 25.88 -36.39
N GLU A 7 5.87 24.90 -35.87
CA GLU A 7 4.42 24.81 -36.05
C GLU A 7 3.69 25.99 -35.39
N LEU A 8 4.07 26.34 -34.16
CA LEU A 8 3.44 27.45 -33.43
C LEU A 8 3.73 28.81 -34.08
N ARG A 9 4.96 29.05 -34.56
CA ARG A 9 5.28 30.26 -35.32
C ARG A 9 4.52 30.36 -36.65
N ALA A 10 4.31 29.24 -37.34
CA ALA A 10 3.48 29.20 -38.54
C ALA A 10 2.02 29.59 -38.27
N LYS A 11 1.53 29.40 -37.04
CA LYS A 11 0.22 29.85 -36.56
C LYS A 11 0.20 31.31 -36.08
N GLY A 12 1.28 32.07 -36.29
CA GLY A 12 1.39 33.48 -35.89
C GLY A 12 1.67 33.70 -34.39
N ILE A 13 2.06 32.66 -33.66
CA ILE A 13 2.36 32.74 -32.22
C ILE A 13 3.78 33.27 -32.01
N ASP A 14 3.91 34.32 -31.19
CA ASP A 14 5.20 34.87 -30.80
C ASP A 14 5.82 34.03 -29.67
N LEU A 15 7.01 33.51 -29.91
CA LEU A 15 7.72 32.61 -29.01
C LEU A 15 9.06 33.20 -28.59
N LYS A 16 9.31 33.22 -27.28
CA LYS A 16 10.62 33.54 -26.70
C LYS A 16 11.23 32.32 -26.03
N TRP A 17 12.54 32.39 -25.84
CA TRP A 17 13.26 31.45 -24.99
C TRP A 17 13.91 32.20 -23.83
N ASP A 18 14.09 31.50 -22.71
CA ASP A 18 14.86 32.01 -21.57
C ASP A 18 15.81 30.94 -21.06
N VAL A 19 17.07 31.30 -20.84
CA VAL A 19 18.10 30.39 -20.33
C VAL A 19 17.99 30.40 -18.81
N GLN A 20 17.82 29.21 -18.23
CA GLN A 20 17.72 29.08 -16.79
C GLN A 20 19.07 29.40 -16.12
N VAL A 21 19.04 30.37 -15.22
CA VAL A 21 20.22 30.79 -14.44
C VAL A 21 20.38 30.04 -13.12
N VAL A 22 19.40 29.19 -12.77
CA VAL A 22 19.42 28.42 -11.53
C VAL A 22 20.56 27.38 -11.57
N PRO A 23 21.52 27.41 -10.63
CA PRO A 23 22.69 26.51 -10.66
C PRO A 23 22.35 25.02 -10.60
N THR A 24 21.19 24.66 -10.03
CA THR A 24 20.71 23.28 -9.95
C THR A 24 20.21 22.74 -11.29
N LEU A 25 19.73 23.61 -12.18
CA LEU A 25 19.30 23.25 -13.53
C LEU A 25 20.47 23.38 -14.50
N ASN A 26 21.11 24.56 -14.59
CA ASN A 26 22.25 24.79 -15.47
C ASN A 26 23.56 24.25 -14.85
N ASN A 27 23.73 22.94 -14.93
CA ASN A 27 24.82 22.20 -14.30
C ASN A 27 26.07 22.12 -15.20
N LYS A 28 27.08 21.33 -14.80
CA LYS A 28 28.33 21.15 -15.57
C LYS A 28 28.14 20.52 -16.96
N VAL A 29 27.03 19.83 -17.18
CA VAL A 29 26.76 19.01 -18.38
C VAL A 29 25.76 19.66 -19.32
N TYR A 30 24.79 20.43 -18.81
CA TYR A 30 23.67 20.94 -19.60
C TYR A 30 23.45 22.45 -19.43
N TYR A 31 23.14 23.12 -20.54
CA TYR A 31 22.47 24.43 -20.53
C TYR A 31 20.96 24.21 -20.63
N PHE A 32 20.21 24.66 -19.64
CA PHE A 32 18.75 24.55 -19.64
C PHE A 32 18.11 25.83 -20.14
N PHE A 33 17.05 25.68 -20.93
CA PHE A 33 16.28 26.80 -21.43
C PHE A 33 14.82 26.39 -21.63
N TRP A 34 13.92 27.34 -21.45
CA TRP A 34 12.49 27.15 -21.68
C TRP A 34 12.08 27.92 -22.93
N ILE A 35 11.07 27.43 -23.62
CA ILE A 35 10.42 28.16 -24.69
C ILE A 35 9.01 28.49 -24.21
N TYR A 36 8.58 29.74 -24.34
CA TYR A 36 7.28 30.18 -23.85
C TYR A 36 6.54 31.06 -24.86
N ASN A 37 5.22 31.04 -24.77
CA ASN A 37 4.29 31.77 -25.63
C ASN A 37 4.08 33.19 -25.09
N VAL A 38 4.66 34.18 -25.78
CA VAL A 38 4.59 35.60 -25.40
C VAL A 38 3.22 36.20 -25.71
N THR A 39 2.56 35.70 -26.76
CA THR A 39 1.21 36.15 -27.13
C THR A 39 0.22 35.83 -26.01
N ALA A 40 0.25 34.60 -25.47
CA ALA A 40 -0.57 34.18 -24.33
C ALA A 40 -0.22 34.97 -23.05
N GLN A 41 1.07 35.19 -22.79
CA GLN A 41 1.52 35.98 -21.64
C GLN A 41 0.97 37.42 -21.65
N LYS A 42 0.89 38.07 -22.82
CA LYS A 42 0.35 39.43 -22.96
C LYS A 42 -1.17 39.50 -22.80
N GLN A 43 -1.88 38.41 -23.06
CA GLN A 43 -3.34 38.32 -22.97
C GLN A 43 -3.84 38.01 -21.54
N GLY A 44 -2.92 37.76 -20.60
CA GLY A 44 -3.26 37.46 -19.21
C GLY A 44 -3.72 36.02 -18.98
N ASP A 45 -3.46 35.10 -19.92
CA ASP A 45 -3.76 33.69 -19.73
C ASP A 45 -2.91 33.09 -18.60
N ILE A 46 -3.57 32.52 -17.59
CA ILE A 46 -2.96 32.00 -16.36
C ILE A 46 -2.53 30.52 -16.51
N GLY A 47 -2.75 29.91 -17.67
CA GLY A 47 -2.30 28.54 -17.98
C GLY A 47 -0.79 28.48 -18.24
N SER A 48 -0.21 27.27 -18.24
CA SER A 48 1.23 27.07 -18.47
C SER A 48 1.66 27.68 -19.83
N ILE A 49 2.28 28.86 -19.77
CA ILE A 49 2.83 29.58 -20.92
C ILE A 49 4.04 28.86 -21.54
N SER A 50 4.52 27.78 -20.93
CA SER A 50 5.65 27.00 -21.42
C SER A 50 5.22 26.10 -22.58
N VAL A 51 5.88 26.28 -23.71
CA VAL A 51 5.77 25.46 -24.93
C VAL A 51 6.63 24.20 -24.80
N GLY A 52 7.66 24.25 -23.95
CA GLY A 52 8.49 23.10 -23.65
C GLY A 52 9.78 23.49 -22.93
N ASN A 53 10.32 22.54 -22.18
CA ASN A 53 11.60 22.67 -21.50
C ASN A 53 12.65 21.89 -22.27
N TYR A 54 13.82 22.50 -22.45
CA TYR A 54 14.88 21.94 -23.27
C TYR A 54 16.23 22.06 -22.58
N ALA A 55 17.12 21.14 -22.91
CA ALA A 55 18.50 21.14 -22.47
C ALA A 55 19.44 20.98 -23.66
N VAL A 56 20.55 21.72 -23.68
CA VAL A 56 21.67 21.52 -24.60
C VAL A 56 22.83 20.89 -23.84
N ASN A 57 23.28 19.72 -24.28
CA ASN A 57 24.44 19.08 -23.69
C ASN A 57 25.73 19.81 -24.12
N LYS A 58 26.54 20.26 -23.16
CA LYS A 58 27.74 21.09 -23.38
C LYS A 58 28.87 20.36 -24.12
N TYR A 59 28.84 19.03 -24.12
CA TYR A 59 29.90 18.18 -24.68
C TYR A 59 29.52 17.53 -26.01
N THR A 60 28.22 17.49 -26.34
CA THR A 60 27.72 16.88 -27.59
C THR A 60 26.97 17.87 -28.47
N ALA A 61 26.61 19.05 -27.95
CA ALA A 61 25.65 20.00 -28.52
C ALA A 61 24.24 19.40 -28.74
N ASP A 62 23.95 18.20 -28.24
CA ASP A 62 22.65 17.55 -28.41
C ASP A 62 21.57 18.35 -27.67
N VAL A 63 20.47 18.63 -28.38
CA VAL A 63 19.28 19.29 -27.80
C VAL A 63 18.28 18.23 -27.40
N ARG A 64 17.79 18.31 -26.16
CA ARG A 64 16.91 17.33 -25.52
C ARG A 64 15.66 17.99 -25.00
N VAL A 65 14.51 17.34 -25.17
CA VAL A 65 13.27 17.70 -24.47
C VAL A 65 13.37 17.18 -23.05
N TRP A 66 13.18 18.06 -22.08
CA TRP A 66 13.21 17.72 -20.67
C TRP A 66 11.79 17.70 -20.13
N GLN A 67 11.35 16.56 -19.61
CA GLN A 67 10.10 16.50 -18.86
C GLN A 67 10.39 16.97 -17.44
N VAL A 68 9.78 18.09 -17.06
CA VAL A 68 9.81 18.55 -15.67
C VAL A 68 8.64 17.86 -15.00
N SER A 69 8.85 16.64 -14.52
CA SER A 69 7.98 16.01 -13.52
C SER A 69 8.35 16.50 -12.12
N ASP A 70 7.41 16.41 -11.19
CA ASP A 70 7.63 16.72 -9.77
C ASP A 70 8.72 15.81 -9.14
N GLU A 71 9.01 14.68 -9.79
CA GLU A 71 10.16 13.82 -9.53
C GLU A 71 11.19 13.98 -10.67
N VAL A 72 12.12 14.93 -10.53
CA VAL A 72 13.29 15.00 -11.43
C VAL A 72 14.29 13.93 -10.95
N SER A 73 14.26 12.75 -11.58
CA SER A 73 15.22 11.69 -11.28
C SER A 73 16.63 12.12 -11.69
N TYR A 74 17.59 12.01 -10.77
CA TYR A 74 19.01 12.22 -11.03
C TYR A 74 19.48 11.19 -12.07
N GLY A 75 19.59 11.58 -13.34
CA GLY A 75 19.96 10.69 -14.46
C GLY A 75 18.91 10.53 -15.58
N ASP A 76 17.78 11.25 -15.53
CA ASP A 76 17.03 11.51 -16.76
C ASP A 76 17.87 12.45 -17.65
N ASP A 77 17.88 12.19 -18.95
CA ASP A 77 18.64 12.94 -19.95
C ASP A 77 17.74 13.54 -21.01
N GLY A 78 16.43 13.50 -20.78
CA GLY A 78 15.43 13.94 -21.73
C GLY A 78 15.44 13.11 -23.02
N VAL A 79 14.50 13.45 -23.89
CA VAL A 79 14.37 12.83 -25.22
C VAL A 79 15.17 13.64 -26.23
N LEU A 80 16.06 13.00 -26.99
CA LEU A 80 16.81 13.67 -28.05
C LEU A 80 15.84 14.29 -29.07
N VAL A 81 15.99 15.58 -29.34
CA VAL A 81 15.26 16.26 -30.40
C VAL A 81 15.99 16.04 -31.71
N THR A 82 15.33 15.40 -32.67
CA THR A 82 15.90 15.11 -33.99
C THR A 82 15.16 15.89 -35.08
N SER A 83 15.88 16.70 -35.85
CA SER A 83 15.40 17.28 -37.11
C SER A 83 16.58 17.67 -37.99
N ASN A 84 16.43 17.61 -39.32
CA ASN A 84 17.52 17.91 -40.26
C ASN A 84 18.13 19.31 -40.04
N GLU A 85 17.30 20.31 -39.69
CA GLU A 85 17.78 21.67 -39.39
C GLU A 85 18.58 21.72 -38.09
N LEU A 86 18.15 20.96 -37.08
CA LEU A 86 18.78 20.93 -35.78
C LEU A 86 20.10 20.16 -35.83
N GLU A 87 20.17 19.07 -36.58
CA GLU A 87 21.41 18.31 -36.80
C GLU A 87 22.50 19.18 -37.43
N ARG A 88 22.17 19.94 -38.47
CA ARG A 88 23.10 20.91 -39.08
C ARG A 88 23.59 21.95 -38.08
N LEU A 89 22.68 22.53 -37.29
CA LEU A 89 23.04 23.49 -36.25
C LEU A 89 23.96 22.86 -35.18
N GLN A 90 23.66 21.63 -34.76
CA GLN A 90 24.49 20.90 -33.81
C GLN A 90 25.87 20.62 -34.38
N GLU A 91 26.00 20.27 -35.66
CA GLU A 91 27.30 20.10 -36.33
C GLU A 91 28.10 21.41 -36.37
N GLU A 92 27.46 22.52 -36.71
CA GLU A 92 28.10 23.84 -36.68
C GLU A 92 28.57 24.23 -35.28
N LEU A 93 27.74 23.98 -34.27
CA LEU A 93 28.09 24.21 -32.86
C LEU A 93 29.25 23.31 -32.42
N ARG A 94 29.21 22.01 -32.76
CA ARG A 94 30.30 21.07 -32.48
C ARG A 94 31.61 21.57 -33.09
N LYS A 95 31.59 21.99 -34.35
CA LYS A 95 32.76 22.54 -35.04
C LYS A 95 33.27 23.83 -34.37
N LYS A 96 32.37 24.76 -34.05
CA LYS A 96 32.70 26.05 -33.42
C LYS A 96 33.33 25.88 -32.03
N HIS A 97 32.87 24.89 -31.28
CA HIS A 97 33.30 24.63 -29.91
C HIS A 97 34.38 23.53 -29.80
N GLY A 98 34.92 23.05 -30.91
CA GLY A 98 35.98 22.03 -30.91
C GLY A 98 35.52 20.66 -30.40
N LEU A 99 34.21 20.37 -30.43
CA LEU A 99 33.64 19.08 -30.03
C LEU A 99 33.85 18.07 -31.17
N ASN A 100 34.84 17.20 -31.02
CA ASN A 100 35.15 16.18 -32.02
C ASN A 100 34.26 14.93 -31.88
N ALA A 101 34.25 14.09 -32.91
CA ALA A 101 33.42 12.88 -32.95
C ALA A 101 33.72 11.91 -31.78
N MET A 102 34.99 11.80 -31.35
CA MET A 102 35.36 10.96 -30.21
C MET A 102 34.78 11.47 -28.89
N MET A 103 34.81 12.78 -28.63
CA MET A 103 34.16 13.38 -27.45
C MET A 103 32.66 13.16 -27.50
N VAL A 104 32.02 13.37 -28.66
CA VAL A 104 30.58 13.14 -28.81
C VAL A 104 30.23 11.68 -28.53
N GLN A 105 30.99 10.74 -29.10
CA GLN A 105 30.78 9.32 -28.90
C GLN A 105 31.04 8.91 -27.45
N GLN A 106 32.16 9.32 -26.86
CA GLN A 106 32.50 9.04 -25.46
C GLN A 106 31.41 9.54 -24.52
N PHE A 107 30.96 10.80 -24.67
CA PHE A 107 29.89 11.32 -23.82
C PHE A 107 28.55 10.62 -24.05
N ARG A 108 28.21 10.24 -25.29
CA ARG A 108 26.99 9.44 -25.55
C ARG A 108 27.11 8.02 -24.96
N SER A 109 28.29 7.40 -25.01
CA SER A 109 28.55 6.04 -24.52
C SER A 109 28.68 5.95 -22.99
N GLU A 110 29.43 6.84 -22.35
CA GLU A 110 29.54 6.93 -20.88
C GLU A 110 28.18 7.18 -20.23
N HIS A 111 27.32 7.90 -20.94
CA HIS A 111 25.96 8.19 -20.52
C HIS A 111 25.03 6.99 -20.62
N LEU A 112 25.11 6.22 -21.71
CA LEU A 112 24.38 4.95 -21.84
C LEU A 112 24.88 3.92 -20.82
N ALA A 113 26.17 3.89 -20.52
CA ALA A 113 26.74 3.00 -19.50
C ALA A 113 26.23 3.33 -18.09
N LYS A 114 25.93 4.60 -17.78
CA LYS A 114 25.27 5.02 -16.52
C LYS A 114 23.78 4.67 -16.47
N ARG A 115 23.16 4.34 -17.61
CA ARG A 115 21.74 3.93 -17.72
C ARG A 115 21.52 2.42 -17.60
N ILE A 116 22.56 1.61 -17.77
CA ILE A 116 22.45 0.16 -17.53
C ILE A 116 22.56 -0.07 -16.02
N ILE A 117 21.44 0.09 -15.32
CA ILE A 117 21.31 -0.38 -13.94
C ILE A 117 21.29 -1.92 -14.03
N PRO A 118 22.25 -2.63 -13.40
CA PRO A 118 22.17 -4.09 -13.33
C PRO A 118 20.82 -4.50 -12.74
N ARG A 119 20.16 -5.50 -13.31
CA ARG A 119 18.82 -5.94 -12.87
C ARG A 119 18.75 -6.15 -11.35
N GLU A 120 19.80 -6.71 -10.77
CA GLU A 120 19.94 -6.90 -9.32
C GLU A 120 19.94 -5.58 -8.54
N ALA A 121 20.62 -4.55 -9.05
CA ALA A 121 20.64 -3.24 -8.43
C ALA A 121 19.29 -2.51 -8.60
N ALA A 122 18.63 -2.67 -9.76
CA ALA A 122 17.30 -2.11 -10.03
C ALA A 122 16.23 -2.70 -9.08
N GLN A 123 16.36 -3.99 -8.76
CA GLN A 123 15.46 -4.66 -7.81
C GLN A 123 15.94 -4.61 -6.36
N SER A 124 17.07 -3.94 -6.08
CA SER A 124 17.59 -3.86 -4.70
C SER A 124 16.78 -2.87 -3.87
N ALA A 125 16.38 -3.31 -2.67
CA ALA A 125 15.75 -2.48 -1.67
C ALA A 125 16.32 -2.76 -0.28
N VAL A 126 16.43 -1.71 0.53
CA VAL A 126 16.90 -1.80 1.91
C VAL A 126 15.69 -1.86 2.84
N ARG A 127 15.65 -2.90 3.68
CA ARG A 127 14.70 -3.00 4.79
C ARG A 127 14.96 -1.88 5.79
N LEU A 128 13.94 -1.07 6.08
CA LEU A 128 14.04 -0.01 7.07
C LEU A 128 13.85 -0.56 8.50
N PRO A 129 14.60 -0.05 9.50
CA PRO A 129 14.45 -0.49 10.89
C PRO A 129 13.10 -0.04 11.46
N ILE A 130 12.58 -0.80 12.44
CA ILE A 130 11.37 -0.42 13.18
C ILE A 130 11.64 0.85 13.99
N THR A 131 10.89 1.91 13.70
CA THR A 131 11.03 3.21 14.39
C THR A 131 9.81 3.55 15.25
N GLU A 132 8.70 2.84 15.09
CA GLU A 132 7.45 3.10 15.81
C GLU A 132 6.84 1.81 16.38
N ARG A 133 6.21 1.93 17.55
CA ARG A 133 5.55 0.83 18.24
C ARG A 133 4.10 1.19 18.55
N SER A 134 3.19 0.24 18.39
CA SER A 134 1.77 0.39 18.70
C SER A 134 1.26 -0.74 19.56
N LYS A 135 0.18 -0.48 20.32
CA LYS A 135 -0.60 -1.53 20.99
C LYS A 135 -1.67 -2.15 20.10
N ASP A 136 -1.94 -1.50 18.97
CA ASP A 136 -2.82 -2.01 17.95
C ASP A 136 -2.07 -3.00 17.04
N THR A 137 -2.77 -4.02 16.60
CA THR A 137 -2.32 -5.08 15.68
C THR A 137 -3.30 -5.32 14.54
N ALA A 138 -4.43 -4.61 14.53
CA ALA A 138 -5.44 -4.73 13.49
C ALA A 138 -4.99 -4.03 12.20
N GLU A 139 -4.71 -2.72 12.27
CA GLU A 139 -4.48 -1.88 11.08
C GLU A 139 -3.10 -1.21 11.13
N ILE A 140 -2.05 -2.02 11.32
CA ILE A 140 -0.67 -1.54 11.28
C ILE A 140 -0.18 -1.50 9.84
N SER A 141 0.37 -0.37 9.42
CA SER A 141 0.80 -0.13 8.04
C SER A 141 2.11 0.67 8.01
N CYS A 142 2.87 0.58 6.92
CA CYS A 142 4.05 1.43 6.72
C CYS A 142 3.67 2.91 6.43
N TRP A 143 2.44 3.14 5.99
CA TRP A 143 1.87 4.46 5.71
C TRP A 143 1.16 4.99 6.97
N LYS A 144 1.35 6.28 7.30
CA LYS A 144 0.61 6.95 8.39
C LYS A 144 -0.33 8.01 7.84
N THR A 145 0.28 9.02 7.24
CA THR A 145 -0.32 10.31 6.86
C THR A 145 0.63 11.10 5.94
N SER A 146 1.76 10.51 5.52
CA SER A 146 2.81 11.14 4.72
C SER A 146 3.37 10.15 3.72
N ASP A 147 3.98 10.66 2.64
CA ASP A 147 4.69 9.84 1.64
C ASP A 147 5.92 9.12 2.19
N LEU A 148 6.34 9.44 3.42
CA LEU A 148 7.43 8.78 4.12
C LEU A 148 7.00 7.42 4.67
N LEU A 149 7.53 6.35 4.06
CA LEU A 149 7.42 4.98 4.53
C LEU A 149 8.25 4.76 5.79
N ILE A 150 7.62 4.20 6.84
CA ILE A 150 8.31 3.84 8.09
C ILE A 150 7.93 2.42 8.52
N SER A 151 8.89 1.69 9.10
CA SER A 151 8.60 0.36 9.66
C SER A 151 8.02 0.49 11.08
N ARG A 152 7.01 -0.33 11.39
CA ARG A 152 6.28 -0.32 12.66
C ARG A 152 6.14 -1.72 13.24
N LEU A 153 6.04 -1.78 14.57
CA LEU A 153 5.70 -3.00 15.30
C LEU A 153 4.46 -2.78 16.17
N GLY A 154 3.37 -3.44 15.81
CA GLY A 154 2.20 -3.61 16.65
C GLY A 154 2.36 -4.79 17.59
N ARG A 155 1.98 -4.63 18.86
CA ARG A 155 1.89 -5.74 19.82
C ARG A 155 0.65 -5.57 20.69
N SER A 156 -0.25 -6.54 20.65
CA SER A 156 -1.48 -6.49 21.42
C SER A 156 -1.20 -6.59 22.92
N SER A 157 -2.14 -6.12 23.73
CA SER A 157 -2.20 -6.52 25.14
C SER A 157 -2.33 -8.03 25.25
N MET A 158 -1.88 -8.58 26.39
CA MET A 158 -1.99 -10.00 26.66
C MET A 158 -3.40 -10.32 27.14
N ILE A 159 -3.99 -11.38 26.58
CA ILE A 159 -5.29 -11.91 26.96
C ILE A 159 -5.12 -13.26 27.65
N SER A 160 -5.68 -13.41 28.85
CA SER A 160 -5.57 -14.63 29.66
C SER A 160 -6.89 -15.39 29.71
N SER A 161 -6.83 -16.72 29.73
CA SER A 161 -7.97 -17.62 29.80
C SER A 161 -8.17 -18.15 31.22
N SER A 162 -9.39 -18.60 31.53
CA SER A 162 -9.73 -19.28 32.80
C SER A 162 -9.01 -20.62 32.96
N ALA A 163 -8.62 -21.26 31.86
CA ALA A 163 -7.83 -22.49 31.86
C ALA A 163 -6.31 -22.25 32.04
N GLY A 164 -5.91 -21.00 32.27
CA GLY A 164 -4.52 -20.63 32.50
C GLY A 164 -3.70 -20.53 31.21
N TYR A 165 -4.30 -20.20 30.07
CA TYR A 165 -3.54 -19.82 28.88
C TYR A 165 -3.35 -18.30 28.81
N ARG A 166 -2.30 -17.85 28.13
CA ARG A 166 -2.01 -16.45 27.85
C ARG A 166 -1.66 -16.31 26.39
N ALA A 167 -2.23 -15.32 25.72
CA ALA A 167 -1.97 -15.06 24.32
C ALA A 167 -1.75 -13.56 24.06
N PHE A 168 -1.01 -13.25 23.01
CA PHE A 168 -0.93 -11.92 22.42
C PHE A 168 -0.57 -12.05 20.94
N ALA A 169 -0.78 -10.99 20.18
CA ALA A 169 -0.38 -10.94 18.78
C ALA A 169 0.68 -9.87 18.52
N GLU A 170 1.47 -10.05 17.47
CA GLU A 170 2.38 -9.05 16.93
C GLU A 170 2.17 -8.89 15.43
N VAL A 171 2.36 -7.66 14.95
CA VAL A 171 2.36 -7.30 13.53
C VAL A 171 3.55 -6.42 13.23
N GLU A 172 4.43 -6.89 12.36
CA GLU A 172 5.53 -6.09 11.80
C GLU A 172 5.10 -5.55 10.44
N ALA A 173 4.92 -4.22 10.33
CA ALA A 173 4.87 -3.56 9.02
C ALA A 173 6.27 -3.08 8.67
N ILE A 174 6.85 -3.63 7.61
CA ILE A 174 8.25 -3.46 7.22
C ILE A 174 8.30 -2.63 5.95
N ALA A 175 8.83 -1.41 6.06
CA ALA A 175 9.06 -0.55 4.92
C ALA A 175 10.35 -0.92 4.19
N PHE A 176 10.31 -0.85 2.86
CA PHE A 176 11.46 -1.07 1.99
C PHE A 176 11.78 0.20 1.22
N ARG A 177 13.06 0.59 1.22
CA ARG A 177 13.56 1.72 0.44
C ARG A 177 14.32 1.19 -0.78
N PRO A 178 13.72 1.18 -1.98
CA PRO A 178 14.43 0.77 -3.18
C PRO A 178 15.57 1.74 -3.49
N LYS A 179 16.65 1.22 -4.07
CA LYS A 179 17.75 2.07 -4.56
C LYS A 179 17.34 2.89 -5.79
N TYR A 180 16.46 2.32 -6.63
CA TYR A 180 15.92 2.92 -7.85
C TYR A 180 14.40 2.70 -7.90
N ARG A 181 13.63 3.68 -7.41
CA ARG A 181 12.17 3.57 -7.24
C ARG A 181 11.44 3.30 -8.55
N GLU A 182 11.93 3.88 -9.64
CA GLU A 182 11.32 3.86 -10.97
C GLU A 182 11.35 2.48 -11.63
N THR A 183 12.26 1.61 -11.18
CA THR A 183 12.49 0.27 -11.78
C THR A 183 12.20 -0.87 -10.82
N TYR A 184 12.00 -0.57 -9.54
CA TYR A 184 11.71 -1.55 -8.51
C TYR A 184 10.27 -2.06 -8.66
N SER A 185 10.10 -3.38 -8.76
CA SER A 185 8.79 -4.01 -8.87
C SER A 185 8.37 -4.78 -7.62
N GLY A 186 9.17 -4.70 -6.55
CA GLY A 186 8.86 -5.36 -5.28
C GLY A 186 7.92 -4.52 -4.39
N PRO A 187 7.50 -5.07 -3.25
CA PRO A 187 6.66 -4.34 -2.31
C PRO A 187 7.44 -3.20 -1.64
N LEU A 188 6.78 -2.07 -1.44
CA LEU A 188 7.29 -0.96 -0.62
C LEU A 188 6.99 -1.15 0.88
N CYS A 189 6.03 -2.03 1.19
CA CYS A 189 5.67 -2.43 2.54
C CYS A 189 5.27 -3.91 2.57
N GLU A 190 5.69 -4.63 3.60
CA GLU A 190 5.20 -5.97 3.90
C GLU A 190 4.75 -6.04 5.35
N ASN A 191 3.61 -6.67 5.58
CA ASN A 191 3.17 -7.01 6.93
C ASN A 191 3.47 -8.48 7.23
N ARG A 192 3.94 -8.75 8.45
CA ARG A 192 4.09 -10.09 9.01
C ARG A 192 3.33 -10.17 10.30
N ILE A 193 2.43 -11.14 10.42
CA ILE A 193 1.64 -11.35 11.61
C ILE A 193 2.12 -12.58 12.38
N LYS A 194 2.02 -12.53 13.70
CA LYS A 194 2.28 -13.67 14.59
C LYS A 194 1.27 -13.69 15.73
N LEU A 195 0.76 -14.88 16.05
CA LEU A 195 -0.03 -15.14 17.26
C LEU A 195 0.79 -16.00 18.21
N PHE A 196 0.90 -15.54 19.44
CA PHE A 196 1.70 -16.17 20.48
C PHE A 196 0.82 -16.75 21.57
N LEU A 197 1.20 -17.92 22.09
CA LEU A 197 0.53 -18.59 23.19
C LEU A 197 1.55 -19.11 24.22
N ALA A 198 1.21 -19.01 25.50
CA ALA A 198 1.92 -19.68 26.58
C ALA A 198 0.91 -20.24 27.59
N LYS A 199 1.24 -21.37 28.23
CA LYS A 199 0.54 -21.78 29.46
C LYS A 199 0.98 -20.89 30.63
N ALA A 200 0.16 -20.76 31.66
CA ALA A 200 0.43 -19.90 32.81
C ALA A 200 1.70 -20.33 33.56
N SER A 201 1.99 -21.63 33.58
CA SER A 201 3.20 -22.20 34.17
C SER A 201 4.47 -22.01 33.32
N GLU A 202 4.34 -21.58 32.07
CA GLU A 202 5.45 -21.47 31.13
C GLU A 202 5.97 -20.03 31.05
N SER A 203 7.29 -19.87 31.04
CA SER A 203 7.92 -18.55 30.89
C SER A 203 8.02 -18.09 29.44
N SER A 204 7.99 -19.02 28.48
CA SER A 204 8.17 -18.75 27.05
C SER A 204 6.86 -18.85 26.28
N PHE A 205 6.75 -18.05 25.22
CA PHE A 205 5.62 -18.09 24.30
C PHE A 205 6.01 -18.85 23.03
N GLN A 206 5.09 -19.66 22.54
CA GLN A 206 5.19 -20.37 21.28
C GLN A 206 4.39 -19.61 20.21
N VAL A 207 4.87 -19.64 18.97
CA VAL A 207 4.13 -19.10 17.82
C VAL A 207 3.14 -20.16 17.37
N ILE A 208 1.84 -19.85 17.44
CA ILE A 208 0.76 -20.75 17.03
C ILE A 208 0.17 -20.41 15.67
N LEU A 209 0.48 -19.22 15.15
CA LEU A 209 0.15 -18.80 13.79
C LEU A 209 1.16 -17.76 13.32
N ALA A 210 1.64 -17.88 12.08
CA ALA A 210 2.49 -16.88 11.44
C ALA A 210 2.25 -16.81 9.94
N SER A 211 2.19 -15.61 9.37
CA SER A 211 1.91 -15.41 7.93
C SER A 211 3.10 -15.69 7.01
N ASP A 212 4.30 -15.93 7.55
CA ASP A 212 5.45 -16.39 6.77
C ASP A 212 5.37 -17.90 6.45
N GLN A 213 4.39 -18.60 7.01
CA GLN A 213 4.03 -19.96 6.63
C GLN A 213 2.98 -19.91 5.51
N SER A 214 3.24 -20.59 4.40
CA SER A 214 2.41 -20.51 3.17
C SER A 214 0.94 -20.87 3.39
N GLU A 215 0.64 -21.77 4.32
CA GLU A 215 -0.73 -22.17 4.68
C GLU A 215 -1.56 -21.07 5.38
N ASN A 216 -0.89 -20.01 5.85
CA ASN A 216 -1.51 -18.89 6.58
C ASN A 216 -1.57 -17.60 5.74
N GLU A 217 -1.04 -17.61 4.52
CA GLU A 217 -1.02 -16.44 3.64
C GLU A 217 -2.40 -16.13 3.04
N CYS A 218 -3.19 -17.18 2.80
CA CYS A 218 -4.51 -17.12 2.20
C CYS A 218 -5.54 -17.83 3.07
N VAL A 219 -6.77 -17.31 3.09
CA VAL A 219 -7.91 -17.89 3.82
C VAL A 219 -9.15 -17.88 2.94
N ILE A 220 -10.07 -18.80 3.19
CA ILE A 220 -11.33 -18.88 2.45
C ILE A 220 -12.30 -17.83 2.99
N VAL A 221 -12.82 -16.97 2.12
CA VAL A 221 -13.86 -15.98 2.40
C VAL A 221 -14.96 -16.14 1.35
N GLY A 222 -16.17 -16.47 1.79
CA GLY A 222 -17.32 -16.65 0.89
C GLY A 222 -17.10 -17.78 -0.11
N GLY A 223 -16.37 -18.83 0.26
CA GLY A 223 -16.00 -19.93 -0.62
C GLY A 223 -14.88 -19.65 -1.62
N THR A 224 -14.19 -18.50 -1.52
CA THR A 224 -13.08 -18.13 -2.41
C THR A 224 -11.78 -17.90 -1.65
N ASP A 225 -10.64 -18.26 -2.25
CA ASP A 225 -9.32 -18.01 -1.65
C ASP A 225 -9.01 -16.51 -1.67
N SER A 226 -8.80 -15.94 -0.49
CA SER A 226 -8.45 -14.54 -0.29
C SER A 226 -7.09 -14.46 0.41
N CYS A 227 -6.11 -13.89 -0.29
CA CYS A 227 -4.75 -13.70 0.22
C CYS A 227 -4.55 -12.27 0.73
N GLY A 228 -3.41 -12.04 1.39
CA GLY A 228 -3.07 -10.71 1.90
C GLY A 228 -3.52 -10.51 3.34
N VAL A 229 -3.29 -11.51 4.19
CA VAL A 229 -3.37 -11.32 5.64
C VAL A 229 -2.29 -10.33 6.07
N LYS A 230 -2.70 -9.17 6.57
CA LYS A 230 -1.79 -8.09 6.97
C LYS A 230 -1.94 -7.72 8.45
N GLY A 231 -3.04 -8.08 9.10
CA GLY A 231 -3.29 -7.78 10.52
C GLY A 231 -3.86 -8.97 11.28
N ILE A 232 -3.77 -8.91 12.60
CA ILE A 232 -4.37 -9.88 13.50
C ILE A 232 -4.79 -9.22 14.81
N GLN A 233 -5.95 -9.59 15.34
CA GLN A 233 -6.48 -9.03 16.57
C GLN A 233 -7.06 -10.14 17.44
N PRO A 234 -6.44 -10.47 18.60
CA PRO A 234 -7.09 -11.34 19.58
C PRO A 234 -8.38 -10.69 20.07
N VAL A 235 -9.45 -11.47 20.21
CA VAL A 235 -10.79 -10.97 20.56
C VAL A 235 -11.20 -11.45 21.95
N ASP A 236 -11.24 -12.76 22.17
CA ASP A 236 -11.73 -13.33 23.42
C ASP A 236 -11.28 -14.79 23.63
N TRP A 237 -11.47 -15.29 24.84
CA TRP A 237 -11.43 -16.71 25.16
C TRP A 237 -12.85 -17.27 25.28
N SER A 238 -13.03 -18.57 25.01
CA SER A 238 -14.25 -19.27 25.40
C SER A 238 -14.38 -19.34 26.91
N ARG A 239 -15.59 -19.59 27.40
CA ARG A 239 -15.91 -19.65 28.84
C ARG A 239 -15.05 -20.65 29.62
N ASP A 240 -14.80 -21.82 29.02
CA ASP A 240 -13.94 -22.87 29.57
C ASP A 240 -12.44 -22.59 29.39
N GLY A 241 -12.08 -21.49 28.71
CA GLY A 241 -10.71 -21.05 28.48
C GLY A 241 -9.94 -21.88 27.47
N ARG A 242 -10.62 -22.76 26.71
CA ARG A 242 -10.01 -23.68 25.74
C ARG A 242 -9.78 -23.06 24.37
N PHE A 243 -10.72 -22.26 23.89
CA PHE A 243 -10.70 -21.71 22.53
C PHE A 243 -10.34 -20.23 22.55
N LEU A 244 -9.32 -19.85 21.78
CA LEU A 244 -8.95 -18.45 21.57
C LEU A 244 -9.55 -17.98 20.25
N LEU A 245 -10.32 -16.89 20.29
CA LEU A 245 -10.84 -16.22 19.10
C LEU A 245 -9.92 -15.06 18.73
N ALA A 246 -9.58 -14.95 17.45
CA ALA A 246 -8.91 -13.80 16.87
C ALA A 246 -9.51 -13.45 15.50
N ASN A 247 -9.39 -12.21 15.08
CA ASN A 247 -9.66 -11.79 13.69
C ASN A 247 -8.35 -11.71 12.93
N LEU A 248 -8.29 -12.32 11.75
CA LEU A 248 -7.32 -11.97 10.72
C LEU A 248 -7.87 -10.80 9.92
N LEU A 249 -7.01 -9.87 9.53
CA LEU A 249 -7.39 -8.71 8.75
C LEU A 249 -6.70 -8.77 7.39
N LEU A 250 -7.52 -8.74 6.34
CA LEU A 250 -7.10 -8.78 4.95
C LEU A 250 -7.37 -7.43 4.30
N TRP A 251 -6.36 -6.88 3.65
CA TRP A 251 -6.49 -5.69 2.81
C TRP A 251 -5.35 -5.66 1.78
N GLN A 252 -5.58 -4.96 0.67
CA GLN A 252 -4.55 -4.70 -0.32
C GLN A 252 -3.89 -3.35 -0.05
N TYR A 253 -2.58 -3.25 -0.26
CA TYR A 253 -1.90 -1.95 -0.22
C TYR A 253 -2.30 -1.14 -1.44
N GLU A 254 -2.31 0.18 -1.30
CA GLU A 254 -2.53 1.11 -2.41
C GLU A 254 -3.90 0.95 -3.11
N SER A 255 -4.85 0.31 -2.42
CA SER A 255 -6.24 0.21 -2.86
C SER A 255 -7.17 0.88 -1.86
N ASP A 256 -8.24 1.48 -2.35
CA ASP A 256 -9.35 1.97 -1.54
C ASP A 256 -10.21 0.82 -0.95
N SER A 257 -9.72 -0.42 -1.00
CA SER A 257 -10.47 -1.60 -0.53
C SER A 257 -10.69 -1.57 0.97
N SER A 258 -11.90 -1.90 1.40
CA SER A 258 -12.24 -2.09 2.81
C SER A 258 -11.47 -3.26 3.43
N VAL A 259 -11.17 -3.14 4.72
CA VAL A 259 -10.51 -4.21 5.49
C VAL A 259 -11.51 -5.33 5.72
N THR A 260 -11.18 -6.55 5.29
CA THR A 260 -11.98 -7.75 5.55
C THR A 260 -11.49 -8.44 6.81
N ARG A 261 -12.39 -8.72 7.75
CA ARG A 261 -12.09 -9.33 9.06
C ARG A 261 -12.57 -10.78 9.09
N VAL A 262 -11.65 -11.73 9.15
CA VAL A 262 -11.94 -13.16 9.11
C VAL A 262 -11.70 -13.78 10.50
N PRO A 263 -12.72 -14.35 11.16
CA PRO A 263 -12.53 -14.99 12.45
C PRO A 263 -11.74 -16.29 12.33
N ILE A 264 -10.81 -16.50 13.24
CA ILE A 264 -10.10 -17.77 13.45
C ILE A 264 -10.24 -18.20 14.90
N ILE A 265 -10.23 -19.52 15.13
CA ILE A 265 -10.37 -20.11 16.46
C ILE A 265 -9.22 -21.07 16.69
N TYR A 266 -8.38 -20.80 17.69
CA TYR A 266 -7.36 -21.76 18.10
C TYR A 266 -7.90 -22.65 19.24
N ASP A 267 -7.90 -23.97 19.03
CA ASP A 267 -8.22 -24.98 20.04
C ASP A 267 -6.96 -25.35 20.82
N ALA A 268 -6.81 -24.81 22.04
CA ALA A 268 -5.64 -25.09 22.88
C ALA A 268 -5.54 -26.54 23.35
N GLY A 269 -6.64 -27.30 23.32
CA GLY A 269 -6.64 -28.72 23.66
C GLY A 269 -6.13 -29.61 22.53
N LYS A 270 -6.22 -29.15 21.28
CA LYS A 270 -5.78 -29.88 20.08
C LYS A 270 -4.55 -29.28 19.39
N SER A 271 -4.16 -28.08 19.78
CA SER A 271 -3.10 -27.30 19.12
C SER A 271 -3.39 -27.05 17.63
N GLU A 272 -4.62 -26.65 17.32
CA GLU A 272 -5.10 -26.50 15.94
C GLU A 272 -5.80 -25.15 15.74
N VAL A 273 -5.60 -24.53 14.57
CA VAL A 273 -6.33 -23.32 14.14
C VAL A 273 -7.49 -23.72 13.22
N LEU A 274 -8.71 -23.44 13.66
CA LEU A 274 -9.94 -23.56 12.91
C LEU A 274 -10.25 -22.24 12.18
N ARG A 275 -10.68 -22.33 10.92
CA ARG A 275 -11.00 -21.18 10.05
C ARG A 275 -12.43 -21.29 9.53
N PRO A 276 -13.44 -20.88 10.30
CA PRO A 276 -14.83 -20.93 9.83
C PRO A 276 -15.08 -19.90 8.72
N ASP A 277 -15.65 -20.34 7.60
CA ASP A 277 -16.10 -19.44 6.52
C ASP A 277 -17.47 -18.82 6.87
N VAL A 278 -17.47 -17.91 7.85
CA VAL A 278 -18.70 -17.27 8.35
C VAL A 278 -19.39 -16.45 7.26
N TYR A 279 -18.63 -15.90 6.31
CA TYR A 279 -19.14 -15.09 5.20
C TYR A 279 -20.08 -15.90 4.30
N ARG A 280 -19.68 -17.12 3.93
CA ARG A 280 -20.51 -18.02 3.11
C ARG A 280 -21.89 -18.32 3.72
N PHE A 281 -21.97 -18.41 5.04
CA PHE A 281 -23.22 -18.74 5.73
C PHE A 281 -24.01 -17.50 6.17
N PHE A 282 -23.51 -16.30 5.88
CA PHE A 282 -24.22 -15.06 6.14
C PHE A 282 -25.20 -14.71 5.03
N GLU A 283 -24.84 -14.97 3.76
CA GLU A 283 -25.62 -14.63 2.57
C GLU A 283 -27.07 -15.18 2.58
N GLY A 284 -27.32 -16.27 3.29
CA GLY A 284 -28.62 -16.97 3.28
C GLY A 284 -29.62 -16.64 4.40
N TYR A 285 -29.28 -15.85 5.43
CA TYR A 285 -29.93 -16.02 6.75
C TYR A 285 -30.79 -14.87 7.32
N CYS A 286 -31.00 -13.78 6.58
CA CYS A 286 -31.99 -12.75 6.93
C CYS A 286 -33.10 -12.69 5.87
N PRO A 287 -34.24 -13.37 6.07
CA PRO A 287 -35.27 -13.63 5.03
C PRO A 287 -35.95 -12.42 4.38
N ASN A 288 -35.59 -11.18 4.72
CA ASN A 288 -36.26 -9.96 4.24
C ASN A 288 -35.29 -8.87 3.72
N GLN A 289 -33.98 -9.12 3.62
CA GLN A 289 -33.01 -8.06 3.29
C GLN A 289 -31.90 -8.45 2.31
N ALA A 290 -31.81 -9.70 1.87
CA ALA A 290 -30.86 -10.11 0.84
C ALA A 290 -31.35 -9.65 -0.55
N LYS A 291 -31.13 -8.38 -0.88
CA LYS A 291 -31.05 -7.97 -2.28
C LYS A 291 -29.85 -8.72 -2.90
N GLU A 292 -29.99 -9.17 -4.14
CA GLU A 292 -28.86 -9.68 -4.91
C GLU A 292 -27.75 -8.61 -4.91
N SER A 293 -26.52 -9.00 -4.57
CA SER A 293 -25.34 -8.14 -4.37
C SER A 293 -25.52 -7.02 -3.33
N CYS A 294 -25.31 -7.34 -2.05
CA CYS A 294 -25.20 -6.35 -1.00
C CYS A 294 -23.95 -6.58 -0.15
N ASP A 295 -23.39 -5.50 0.42
CA ASP A 295 -22.16 -5.53 1.19
C ASP A 295 -22.42 -5.47 2.70
N PHE A 296 -21.51 -6.06 3.46
CA PHE A 296 -21.53 -6.08 4.93
C PHE A 296 -20.12 -6.24 5.48
N GLU A 297 -19.91 -5.68 6.67
CA GLU A 297 -18.71 -5.92 7.46
C GLU A 297 -19.03 -6.90 8.59
N LEU A 298 -18.23 -7.96 8.75
CA LEU A 298 -18.31 -8.87 9.89
C LEU A 298 -17.22 -8.54 10.91
N VAL A 299 -17.59 -8.53 12.19
CA VAL A 299 -16.64 -8.35 13.29
C VAL A 299 -16.94 -9.39 14.35
N ALA A 300 -15.99 -10.30 14.62
CA ALA A 300 -16.14 -11.24 15.71
C ALA A 300 -16.15 -10.51 17.06
N GLN A 301 -17.07 -10.87 17.94
CA GLN A 301 -17.30 -10.18 19.20
C GLN A 301 -16.90 -11.03 20.41
N GLY A 302 -16.85 -12.37 20.29
CA GLY A 302 -16.53 -13.27 21.39
C GLY A 302 -17.30 -14.57 21.30
N PHE A 303 -17.57 -15.19 22.44
CA PHE A 303 -18.34 -16.43 22.53
C PHE A 303 -19.65 -16.24 23.29
N SER A 304 -20.65 -17.03 22.92
CA SER A 304 -21.86 -17.21 23.72
C SER A 304 -21.54 -18.00 25.00
N PRO A 305 -22.40 -17.98 26.03
CA PRO A 305 -22.23 -18.83 27.22
C PRO A 305 -22.17 -20.34 26.94
N GLY A 306 -22.70 -20.77 25.78
CA GLY A 306 -22.63 -22.14 25.29
C GLY A 306 -21.39 -22.46 24.44
N GLY A 307 -20.47 -21.50 24.25
CA GLY A 307 -19.24 -21.69 23.47
C GLY A 307 -19.40 -21.48 21.97
N THR A 308 -20.53 -20.95 21.51
CA THR A 308 -20.78 -20.65 20.09
C THR A 308 -20.17 -19.30 19.72
N LEU A 309 -19.65 -19.14 18.50
CA LEU A 309 -19.08 -17.89 18.04
C LEU A 309 -20.17 -16.81 17.94
N VAL A 310 -19.90 -15.62 18.46
CA VAL A 310 -20.75 -14.44 18.28
C VAL A 310 -20.01 -13.43 17.42
N PHE A 311 -20.67 -12.93 16.40
CA PHE A 311 -20.17 -11.88 15.53
C PHE A 311 -21.24 -10.83 15.32
N SER A 312 -20.83 -9.64 14.90
CA SER A 312 -21.75 -8.60 14.48
C SER A 312 -21.55 -8.32 13.00
N ALA A 313 -22.65 -8.11 12.28
CA ALA A 313 -22.61 -7.60 10.92
C ALA A 313 -23.13 -6.15 10.91
N SER A 314 -22.49 -5.29 10.13
CA SER A 314 -22.88 -3.88 9.95
C SER A 314 -22.69 -3.44 8.50
N MET A 315 -23.26 -2.28 8.18
CA MET A 315 -22.94 -1.58 6.95
C MET A 315 -21.43 -1.28 6.92
N PRO A 316 -20.72 -1.58 5.82
CA PRO A 316 -19.33 -1.17 5.68
C PRO A 316 -19.22 0.36 5.68
N PRO A 317 -18.03 0.92 5.96
CA PRO A 317 -17.79 2.36 5.77
C PRO A 317 -18.21 2.77 4.34
N ILE A 318 -18.98 3.86 4.23
CA ILE A 318 -19.49 4.31 2.93
C ILE A 318 -18.31 4.79 2.08
N ASP A 319 -18.00 4.05 1.01
CA ASP A 319 -17.17 4.57 -0.08
C ASP A 319 -18.09 5.27 -1.10
N PRO A 320 -18.02 6.61 -1.22
CA PRO A 320 -18.87 7.37 -2.13
C PRO A 320 -18.69 7.00 -3.61
N SER A 321 -17.62 6.30 -3.98
CA SER A 321 -17.34 5.87 -5.36
C SER A 321 -18.01 4.54 -5.74
N SER A 322 -18.43 3.74 -4.76
CA SER A 322 -18.69 2.31 -4.96
C SER A 322 -20.15 1.95 -5.30
N GLY A 323 -21.10 2.87 -5.12
CA GLY A 323 -22.53 2.61 -5.34
C GLY A 323 -23.09 1.43 -4.51
N GLN A 324 -22.37 0.99 -3.47
CA GLN A 324 -22.67 -0.24 -2.72
C GLN A 324 -24.01 -0.16 -1.99
N ALA A 325 -24.82 -1.21 -2.15
CA ALA A 325 -26.01 -1.43 -1.36
C ALA A 325 -25.65 -2.24 -0.11
N SER A 326 -25.91 -1.72 1.09
CA SER A 326 -25.69 -2.47 2.33
C SER A 326 -26.73 -3.57 2.52
N CYS A 327 -26.32 -4.75 3.00
CA CYS A 327 -27.26 -5.81 3.41
C CYS A 327 -28.02 -5.45 4.69
N LEU A 328 -27.54 -4.46 5.44
CA LEU A 328 -28.02 -4.14 6.78
C LEU A 328 -28.13 -2.63 6.98
N ASP A 329 -29.28 -2.18 7.46
CA ASP A 329 -29.49 -0.77 7.82
C ASP A 329 -28.83 -0.40 9.16
N LYS A 330 -28.53 -1.40 9.99
CA LYS A 330 -27.95 -1.24 11.32
C LYS A 330 -27.09 -2.43 11.71
N LYS A 331 -26.14 -2.20 12.61
CA LYS A 331 -25.35 -3.25 13.25
C LYS A 331 -26.27 -4.28 13.92
N ARG A 332 -26.06 -5.58 13.66
CA ARG A 332 -26.81 -6.68 14.26
C ARG A 332 -25.87 -7.80 14.75
N PRO A 333 -26.15 -8.41 15.91
CA PRO A 333 -25.41 -9.55 16.39
C PRO A 333 -25.97 -10.88 15.84
N PHE A 334 -25.09 -11.85 15.67
CA PHE A 334 -25.38 -13.17 15.14
C PHE A 334 -24.58 -14.23 15.90
N LEU A 335 -25.15 -15.43 15.94
CA LEU A 335 -24.55 -16.63 16.50
C LEU A 335 -24.13 -17.55 15.35
N PHE A 336 -22.89 -18.03 15.31
CA PHE A 336 -22.40 -19.00 14.33
C PHE A 336 -22.08 -20.35 14.97
N GLU A 337 -22.89 -21.36 14.65
CA GLU A 337 -22.70 -22.73 15.10
C GLU A 337 -21.71 -23.47 14.19
N LEU A 338 -20.46 -23.61 14.65
CA LEU A 338 -19.36 -24.24 13.90
C LEU A 338 -19.72 -25.64 13.37
N GLY A 339 -20.32 -26.50 14.19
CA GLY A 339 -20.63 -27.87 13.80
C GLY A 339 -21.80 -27.98 12.81
N ALA A 340 -22.71 -27.02 12.82
CA ALA A 340 -23.88 -26.99 11.94
C ALA A 340 -23.68 -26.09 10.71
N ASN A 341 -22.59 -25.31 10.67
CA ASN A 341 -22.35 -24.26 9.69
C ASN A 341 -23.59 -23.37 9.50
N LYS A 342 -24.16 -22.95 10.63
CA LYS A 342 -25.44 -22.25 10.68
C LYS A 342 -25.30 -20.94 11.44
N THR A 343 -25.78 -19.89 10.80
CA THR A 343 -25.92 -18.56 11.40
C THR A 343 -27.33 -18.41 11.99
N THR A 344 -27.47 -17.78 13.14
CA THR A 344 -28.78 -17.36 13.66
C THR A 344 -28.73 -15.92 14.16
N CYS A 345 -29.81 -15.18 13.94
CA CYS A 345 -29.94 -13.80 14.41
C CYS A 345 -30.11 -13.76 15.92
N LEU A 346 -29.34 -12.90 16.59
CA LEU A 346 -29.52 -12.60 18.00
C LEU A 346 -30.39 -11.33 18.17
N PRO A 347 -31.02 -11.13 19.35
CA PRO A 347 -31.67 -9.87 19.67
C PRO A 347 -30.75 -8.68 19.45
N SER A 348 -31.26 -7.55 18.94
CA SER A 348 -30.43 -6.37 18.61
C SER A 348 -29.71 -5.76 19.83
N ASP A 349 -30.21 -6.01 21.04
CA ASP A 349 -29.66 -5.58 22.32
C ASP A 349 -28.76 -6.64 22.99
N TYR A 350 -28.48 -7.75 22.31
CA TYR A 350 -27.60 -8.79 22.83
C TYR A 350 -26.21 -8.25 23.14
N LYS A 351 -25.75 -8.44 24.37
CA LYS A 351 -24.41 -8.07 24.83
C LYS A 351 -23.57 -9.32 25.00
N VAL A 352 -22.47 -9.40 24.26
CA VAL A 352 -21.48 -10.46 24.43
C VAL A 352 -20.86 -10.34 25.81
N ARG A 353 -20.74 -11.47 26.50
CA ARG A 353 -19.98 -11.58 27.73
C ARG A 353 -18.58 -12.03 27.37
N HIS A 354 -17.58 -11.21 27.70
CA HIS A 354 -16.20 -11.59 27.51
C HIS A 354 -15.69 -12.48 28.64
N TYR A 355 -14.89 -13.49 28.30
CA TYR A 355 -14.33 -14.45 29.27
C TYR A 355 -12.82 -14.32 29.41
N GLY A 356 -12.15 -13.74 28.41
CA GLY A 356 -10.74 -13.40 28.48
C GLY A 356 -10.48 -12.20 29.39
N THR A 357 -9.35 -12.24 30.10
CA THR A 357 -8.89 -11.13 30.96
C THR A 357 -7.68 -10.44 30.34
N TRP A 358 -7.78 -9.13 30.10
CA TRP A 358 -6.74 -8.34 29.46
C TRP A 358 -5.78 -7.70 30.48
N SER A 359 -4.47 -7.79 30.24
CA SER A 359 -3.45 -7.25 31.15
C SER A 359 -3.49 -5.73 31.31
N SER A 360 -4.10 -5.00 30.37
CA SER A 360 -4.26 -3.53 30.42
C SER A 360 -5.60 -3.07 31.02
N GLY A 361 -6.45 -3.97 31.51
CA GLY A 361 -7.75 -3.64 32.10
C GLY A 361 -8.85 -3.21 31.11
N SER A 362 -8.50 -2.93 29.85
CA SER A 362 -9.44 -2.63 28.76
C SER A 362 -9.40 -3.70 27.67
N VAL A 363 -10.59 -4.15 27.24
CA VAL A 363 -10.78 -4.89 25.99
C VAL A 363 -10.39 -3.96 24.84
N PRO A 364 -9.53 -4.37 23.90
CA PRO A 364 -9.26 -3.58 22.70
C PRO A 364 -10.58 -3.23 22.03
N LYS A 365 -10.76 -1.96 21.67
CA LYS A 365 -11.94 -1.59 20.88
C LYS A 365 -11.86 -2.34 19.54
N PRO A 366 -12.96 -2.98 19.11
CA PRO A 366 -13.03 -3.62 17.79
C PRO A 366 -12.83 -2.60 16.66
#